data_AF-A0A9W6LA98-F1
#
_entry.id   AF-A0A9W6LA98-F1
#
_cell.length_a   1.000
_cell.length_b   1.000
_cell.length_c   1.000
_cell.angle_alpha   90.00
_cell.angle_beta   90.00
_cell.angle_gamma   90.00
#
_symmetry.space_group_name_H-M   'P 1'
#
loop_
_entity.id
_entity.type
_entity.pdbx_description
1 polymer ?
#
loop_
_entity_poly.entity_id
_entity_poly.type
_entity_poly.pdbx_seq_one_letter_code
_entity_poly.pdbx_strand_id
1 'polypeptide(L)' 'MSERVRARLRLLHDEYVSAVNSAVEEGREDLVERLVADYPDAALRIMAEHDEVRRAA' A
#
# COMPACT_ATOMS: atom_id res chain seq x y z
N MET A 1 11.35 12.68 1.20
CA MET A 1 10.87 11.35 1.63
C MET A 1 11.97 10.64 2.41
N SER A 2 11.74 10.20 3.64
CA SER A 2 12.73 9.46 4.43
C SER A 2 12.92 8.02 3.93
N GLU A 3 14.05 7.38 4.25
CA GLU A 3 14.31 5.99 3.87
C GLU A 3 13.30 5.03 4.49
N ARG A 4 12.88 5.29 5.73
CA ARG A 4 11.82 4.53 6.43
C ARG A 4 10.51 4.51 5.63
N VAL A 5 10.12 5.64 5.06
CA VAL A 5 8.89 5.73 4.26
C VAL A 5 9.03 4.98 2.96
N ARG A 6 10.18 5.10 2.27
CA ARG A 6 10.46 4.32 1.07
C ARG A 6 10.39 2.82 1.34
N ALA A 7 10.98 2.35 2.44
CA ALA A 7 10.93 0.94 2.82
C ALA A 7 9.49 0.48 3.08
N ARG A 8 8.68 1.29 3.77
CA ARG A 8 7.28 0.97 4.09
C ARG A 8 6.38 0.97 2.86
N LEU A 9 6.60 1.87 1.91
CA LEU A 9 5.90 1.87 0.61
C LEU A 9 6.28 0.67 -0.26
N ARG A 10 7.55 0.25 -0.25
CA ARG A 10 7.98 -0.97 -0.95
C ARG A 10 7.31 -2.21 -0.36
N LEU A 11 7.32 -2.34 0.97
CA LEU A 11 6.64 -3.46 1.63
C LEU A 11 5.14 -3.50 1.30
N LEU A 12 4.45 -2.35 1.35
CA LEU A 12 3.05 -2.27 0.95
C LEU A 12 2.83 -2.72 -0.50
N HIS A 13 3.74 -2.36 -1.42
CA HIS A 13 3.66 -2.78 -2.82
C HIS A 13 3.87 -4.29 -2.98
N ASP A 14 4.85 -4.85 -2.30
CA ASP A 14 5.14 -6.29 -2.36
C ASP A 14 3.96 -7.12 -1.83
N GLU A 15 3.35 -6.69 -0.71
CA GLU A 15 2.15 -7.31 -0.14
C GLU A 15 0.95 -7.20 -1.09
N TYR A 16 0.72 -6.03 -1.68
CA TYR A 16 -0.34 -5.81 -2.66
C TYR A 16 -0.19 -6.73 -3.88
N VAL A 17 1.01 -6.81 -4.47
CA VAL A 17 1.27 -7.66 -5.64
C VAL A 17 1.04 -9.13 -5.29
N SER A 18 1.55 -9.58 -4.14
CA SER A 18 1.31 -10.95 -3.68
C SER A 18 -0.18 -11.24 -3.54
N ALA A 19 -0.95 -10.35 -2.91
CA ALA A 19 -2.38 -10.55 -2.69
C ALA A 19 -3.20 -10.53 -3.99
N VAL A 20 -2.88 -9.62 -4.92
CA VAL A 20 -3.53 -9.56 -6.24
C VAL A 20 -3.23 -10.82 -7.04
N ASN A 21 -1.98 -11.27 -7.08
CA ASN A 21 -1.62 -12.48 -7.81
C ASN A 21 -2.38 -13.70 -7.27
N SER A 22 -2.43 -13.89 -5.96
CA SER A 22 -3.22 -14.97 -5.35
C SER A 22 -4.72 -14.84 -5.67
N ALA A 23 -5.29 -13.63 -5.61
CA ALA A 23 -6.69 -13.41 -5.94
C ALA A 23 -7.00 -13.71 -7.42
N VAL A 24 -6.09 -13.36 -8.34
CA VAL A 24 -6.20 -13.68 -9.77
C VAL A 24 -6.11 -15.19 -9.99
N GLU A 25 -5.16 -15.87 -9.35
CA GLU A 25 -5.01 -17.34 -9.42
C GLU A 25 -6.26 -18.07 -8.91
N GLU A 26 -6.91 -17.53 -7.88
CA GLU A 26 -8.16 -18.05 -7.30
C GLU A 26 -9.43 -17.63 -8.07
N GLY A 27 -9.33 -16.80 -9.10
CA GLY A 27 -10.49 -16.27 -9.85
C GLY A 27 -11.38 -15.34 -9.02
N ARG A 28 -10.82 -14.68 -8.00
CA ARG A 28 -11.50 -13.80 -7.05
C ARG A 28 -11.47 -12.35 -7.52
N GLU A 29 -12.19 -12.07 -8.61
CA GLU A 29 -12.27 -10.72 -9.19
C GLU A 29 -12.80 -9.69 -8.18
N ASP A 30 -13.75 -10.08 -7.32
CA ASP A 30 -14.26 -9.26 -6.21
C ASP A 30 -13.16 -8.80 -5.25
N LEU A 31 -12.21 -9.68 -4.97
CA LEU A 31 -11.09 -9.39 -4.10
C LEU A 31 -10.08 -8.48 -4.80
N VAL A 32 -9.79 -8.71 -6.08
CA VAL A 32 -8.91 -7.85 -6.89
C VAL A 32 -9.45 -6.42 -6.93
N GLU A 33 -10.75 -6.23 -7.18
CA GLU A 33 -11.38 -4.91 -7.19
C GLU A 33 -11.19 -4.16 -5.87
N ARG A 34 -11.40 -4.84 -4.74
CA ARG A 34 -11.17 -4.24 -3.41
C ARG A 34 -9.70 -3.90 -3.18
N LEU A 35 -8.78 -4.80 -3.50
CA LEU A 35 -7.34 -4.56 -3.34
C LEU A 35 -6.88 -3.34 -4.14
N VAL A 36 -7.36 -3.20 -5.38
CA VAL A 36 -7.09 -2.05 -6.24
C VAL A 36 -7.67 -0.76 -5.65
N ALA A 37 -8.88 -0.81 -5.10
CA ALA A 37 -9.51 0.35 -4.47
C ALA A 37 -8.77 0.81 -3.19
N ASP A 38 -8.31 -0.14 -2.37
CA ASP A 38 -7.71 0.15 -1.05
C ASP A 38 -6.23 0.58 -1.13
N TYR A 39 -5.50 0.12 -2.14
CA TYR A 39 -4.06 0.33 -2.25
C TYR A 39 -3.63 1.81 -2.28
N PRO A 40 -4.26 2.71 -3.07
CA PRO A 40 -3.93 4.14 -3.06
C PRO A 40 -4.11 4.78 -1.68
N ASP A 41 -5.19 4.44 -0.97
CA ASP A 41 -5.48 5.00 0.35
C ASP A 41 -4.49 4.51 1.41
N ALA A 42 -4.04 3.26 1.31
CA ALA A 42 -2.99 2.72 2.16
C ALA A 42 -1.64 3.42 1.92
N ALA A 43 -1.29 3.69 0.65
CA ALA A 43 -0.08 4.42 0.30
C ALA A 43 -0.14 5.89 0.77
N LEU A 44 -1.29 6.55 0.60
CA LEU A 44 -1.52 7.91 1.08
C LEU A 44 -1.39 8.03 2.59
N ARG A 45 -1.93 7.07 3.36
CA ARG A 45 -1.76 7.03 4.82
C ARG A 45 -0.29 7.01 5.23
N ILE A 46 0.54 6.19 4.59
CA ILE A 46 1.99 6.13 4.87
C ILE A 46 2.67 7.47 4.59
N MET A 47 2.28 8.15 3.51
CA MET A 47 2.83 9.46 3.15
C MET A 47 2.37 10.57 4.09
N ALA A 48 1.09 10.56 4.48
CA ALA A 48 0.52 11.52 5.42
C ALA A 48 1.18 11.42 6.81
N GLU A 49 1.34 10.21 7.34
CA GLU A 49 2.02 9.97 8.62
C GLU A 49 3.45 10.53 8.63
N HIS A 50 4.18 10.43 7.52
CA HIS A 50 5.51 11.02 7.39
C HIS A 50 5.49 12.55 7.43
N ASP A 51 4.52 13.15 6.72
CA ASP A 51 4.41 14.59 6.64
C ASP A 51 3.95 15.22 7.96
N GLU A 52 3.11 14.52 8.73
CA GLU A 52 2.76 14.89 10.10
C GLU A 52 3.98 14.89 11.02
N VAL A 53 4.79 13.82 10.98
CA VAL A 53 6.04 13.75 11.74
C VAL A 53 7.01 14.87 11.35
N ARG A 54 7.13 15.18 10.06
CA ARG A 54 7.98 16.27 9.57
C ARG A 54 7.48 17.66 9.99
N ARG A 55 6.17 17.86 10.12
CA ARG A 55 5.57 19.14 10.55
C ARG A 55 5.68 19.36 12.06
N ALA A 56 5.77 18.28 12.84
CA ALA A 56 5.89 18.32 14.29
C ALA A 56 7.34 18.41 14.81
N ALA A 57 8.34 18.29 13.92
CA ALA A 57 9.78 18.32 14.20
C ALA A 57 10.41 19.65 13.75
#